data_AF-A0A243RQG4-F1
#
_entry.id   AF-A0A243RQG4-F1
#
_cell.length_a   1.000
_cell.length_b   1.000
_cell.length_c   1.000
_cell.angle_alpha   90.00
_cell.angle_beta   90.00
_cell.angle_gamma   90.00
#
_symmetry.space_group_name_H-M   'P 1'
#
loop_
_entity.id
_entity.type
_entity.pdbx_description
1 polymer ?
#
loop_
_entity_poly.entity_id
_entity_poly.type
_entity_poly.pdbx_seq_one_letter_code
_entity_poly.pdbx_strand_id
1 'polypeptide(L)'
;MESARDLLVSLARRYAFADLGALASDVVEDAGDIEAVCEFGQRLLSLDAEDFAAEARAVPNDLRRRARACTMPQTPREQPRGALESLRPAYGLLLETIAVRWHRRELSPMVAAIHIASEYLPLLAFEPLLGNAGDPARWPQGLSAEGSRFGVIGDRECDHTKSEQSAVNRTLRVAGEPAEGWRAYFDRQHSQVAGALATCVAGCRTPCTAMDWVAPERREDLATRARVALTFADTPLVRLRHAAPVGHGFGVPSPEEVLEAWQRSRAILSKNEVGDEATREDGFPLPGLPSLFSAVAAAPVPPSTLLTDITTHLVKLLRR
;
A
#
# COMPACT_ATOMS: atom_id res chain seq x y z
N MET A 1 21.41 -30.30 -5.36
CA MET A 1 22.00 -29.03 -4.89
C MET A 1 23.49 -29.27 -4.94
N GLU A 2 24.14 -28.83 -6.02
CA GLU A 2 25.44 -29.37 -6.45
C GLU A 2 26.62 -28.46 -6.05
N SER A 3 26.36 -27.22 -5.63
CA SER A 3 27.36 -26.27 -5.11
C SER A 3 26.79 -25.25 -4.11
N ALA A 4 27.66 -24.56 -3.34
CA ALA A 4 27.28 -23.42 -2.50
C ALA A 4 26.65 -22.27 -3.32
N ARG A 5 27.04 -22.15 -4.59
CA ARG A 5 26.46 -21.20 -5.53
C ARG A 5 25.01 -21.55 -5.91
N ASP A 6 24.70 -22.84 -6.04
CA ASP A 6 23.31 -23.29 -6.26
C ASP A 6 22.41 -22.99 -5.06
N LEU A 7 22.96 -23.01 -3.83
CA LEU A 7 22.24 -22.59 -2.64
C LEU A 7 21.86 -21.11 -2.74
N LEU A 8 22.79 -20.22 -3.10
CA LEU A 8 22.49 -18.79 -3.30
C LEU A 8 21.44 -18.56 -4.40
N VAL A 9 21.50 -19.31 -5.51
CA VAL A 9 20.47 -19.26 -6.57
C VAL A 9 19.10 -19.70 -6.04
N SER A 10 19.06 -20.71 -5.17
CA SER A 10 17.84 -21.17 -4.51
C SER A 10 17.27 -20.10 -3.57
N LEU A 11 18.13 -19.44 -2.77
CA LEU A 11 17.74 -18.32 -1.91
C LEU A 11 17.17 -17.15 -2.72
N ALA A 12 17.80 -16.77 -3.83
CA ALA A 12 17.30 -15.74 -4.73
C ALA A 12 15.88 -16.07 -5.21
N ARG A 13 15.66 -17.29 -5.72
CA ARG A 13 14.35 -17.76 -6.20
C ARG A 13 13.27 -17.81 -5.13
N ARG A 14 13.66 -17.89 -3.86
CA ARG A 14 12.76 -17.81 -2.70
C ARG A 14 12.62 -16.39 -2.14
N TYR A 15 13.19 -15.38 -2.81
CA TYR A 15 13.21 -13.98 -2.39
C TYR A 15 13.91 -13.76 -1.04
N ALA A 16 14.79 -14.68 -0.62
CA ALA A 16 15.51 -14.62 0.64
C ALA A 16 16.72 -13.67 0.51
N PHE A 17 16.45 -12.40 0.19
CA PHE A 17 17.47 -11.41 -0.15
C PHE A 17 18.44 -11.14 1.01
N ALA A 18 17.92 -11.02 2.24
CA ALA A 18 18.76 -10.83 3.43
C ALA A 18 19.75 -11.98 3.64
N ASP A 19 19.27 -13.23 3.63
CA ASP A 19 20.12 -14.41 3.83
C ASP A 19 21.14 -14.57 2.69
N LEU A 20 20.72 -14.33 1.45
CA LEU A 20 21.60 -14.38 0.29
C LEU A 20 22.71 -13.32 0.42
N GLY A 21 22.35 -12.07 0.73
CA GLY A 21 23.31 -10.98 0.89
C GLY A 21 24.33 -11.28 2.00
N ALA A 22 23.87 -11.81 3.14
CA ALA A 22 24.74 -12.16 4.26
C ALA A 22 25.75 -13.29 3.94
N LEU A 23 25.44 -14.16 2.98
CA LEU A 23 26.28 -15.30 2.59
C LEU A 23 27.06 -15.07 1.29
N ALA A 24 26.87 -13.93 0.61
CA ALA A 24 27.35 -13.75 -0.75
C ALA A 24 28.88 -13.72 -0.82
N SER A 25 29.53 -12.98 0.07
CA SER A 25 31.00 -12.83 0.13
C SER A 25 31.74 -14.09 0.57
N ASP A 26 31.07 -15.03 1.24
CA ASP A 26 31.65 -16.34 1.60
C ASP A 26 31.69 -17.32 0.41
N VAL A 27 30.93 -17.05 -0.66
CA VAL A 27 30.72 -17.98 -1.78
C VAL A 27 31.20 -17.40 -3.12
N VAL A 28 31.15 -16.08 -3.29
CA VAL A 28 31.48 -15.38 -4.53
C VAL A 28 32.51 -14.30 -4.24
N GLU A 29 33.65 -14.34 -4.93
CA GLU A 29 34.63 -13.25 -4.90
C GLU A 29 34.02 -11.96 -5.46
N ASP A 30 34.33 -10.81 -4.87
CA ASP A 30 33.79 -9.50 -5.25
C ASP A 30 32.25 -9.42 -5.24
N ALA A 31 31.61 -9.99 -4.21
CA ALA A 31 30.16 -10.06 -4.05
C ALA A 31 29.41 -8.71 -3.88
N GLY A 32 30.10 -7.56 -3.91
CA GLY A 32 29.50 -6.25 -3.56
C GLY A 32 28.27 -5.88 -4.40
N ASP A 33 28.25 -6.22 -5.69
CA ASP A 33 27.06 -6.01 -6.54
C ASP A 33 25.88 -6.90 -6.12
N ILE A 34 26.14 -8.13 -5.69
CA ILE A 34 25.11 -9.08 -5.23
C ILE A 34 24.53 -8.56 -3.90
N GLU A 35 25.38 -8.17 -2.97
CA GLU A 35 24.98 -7.62 -1.66
C GLU A 35 24.11 -6.37 -1.82
N ALA A 36 24.51 -5.43 -2.70
CA ALA A 36 23.75 -4.22 -2.97
C ALA A 36 22.37 -4.50 -3.61
N VAL A 37 22.28 -5.46 -4.53
CA VAL A 37 21.00 -5.86 -5.13
C VAL A 37 20.12 -6.58 -4.11
N CYS A 38 20.70 -7.38 -3.22
CA CYS A 38 19.99 -8.01 -2.11
C CYS A 38 19.42 -7.00 -1.12
N GLU A 39 20.20 -6.00 -0.71
CA GLU A 39 19.72 -4.92 0.15
C GLU A 39 18.53 -4.19 -0.49
N PHE A 40 18.63 -3.86 -1.78
CA PHE A 40 17.55 -3.24 -2.54
C PHE A 40 16.28 -4.11 -2.61
N GLY A 41 16.42 -5.41 -2.91
CA GLY A 41 15.31 -6.35 -2.93
C GLY A 41 14.67 -6.53 -1.54
N GLN A 42 15.49 -6.56 -0.49
CA GLN A 42 15.01 -6.71 0.89
C GLN A 42 14.18 -5.50 1.32
N ARG A 43 14.62 -4.27 1.01
CA ARG A 43 13.86 -3.04 1.30
C ARG A 43 12.47 -3.06 0.65
N LEU A 44 12.41 -3.43 -0.63
CA LEU A 44 11.14 -3.57 -1.36
C LEU A 44 10.22 -4.62 -0.73
N LEU A 45 10.77 -5.77 -0.33
CA LEU A 45 10.03 -6.86 0.30
C LEU A 45 9.57 -6.52 1.74
N SER A 46 10.29 -5.64 2.45
CA SER A 46 9.87 -5.09 3.74
C SER A 46 8.92 -3.89 3.61
N LEU A 47 8.63 -3.44 2.38
CA LEU A 47 7.80 -2.27 2.08
C LEU A 47 8.32 -0.99 2.74
N ASP A 48 9.64 -0.86 2.84
CA ASP A 48 10.31 0.31 3.40
C ASP A 48 10.35 1.47 2.39
N ALA A 49 9.20 2.12 2.22
CA ALA A 49 8.94 3.07 1.15
C ALA A 49 9.74 4.38 1.25
N GLU A 50 10.45 4.62 2.36
CA GLU A 50 11.34 5.78 2.54
C GLU A 50 12.71 5.56 1.87
N ASP A 51 13.14 4.30 1.79
CA ASP A 51 14.52 3.93 1.45
C ASP A 51 14.69 3.25 0.08
N PHE A 52 13.62 3.07 -0.69
CA PHE A 52 13.71 2.50 -2.06
C PHE A 52 14.63 3.31 -3.00
N ALA A 53 14.85 4.60 -2.71
CA ALA A 53 15.56 5.53 -3.58
C ALA A 53 17.09 5.56 -3.38
N ALA A 54 17.65 4.75 -2.48
CA ALA A 54 19.10 4.62 -2.28
C ALA A 54 19.84 4.36 -3.60
N GLU A 55 21.06 4.90 -3.75
CA GLU A 55 21.89 4.73 -4.96
C GLU A 55 22.39 3.27 -5.10
N ALA A 56 21.52 2.36 -5.54
CA ALA A 56 21.88 0.97 -5.83
C ALA A 56 22.43 0.84 -7.27
N ARG A 57 23.67 1.29 -7.52
CA ARG A 57 24.26 1.32 -8.87
C ARG A 57 24.26 -0.05 -9.56
N ALA A 58 24.43 -1.12 -8.80
CA ALA A 58 24.37 -2.52 -9.25
C ALA A 58 22.98 -2.98 -9.74
N VAL A 59 21.92 -2.25 -9.39
CA VAL A 59 20.53 -2.53 -9.80
C VAL A 59 20.24 -1.84 -11.15
N PRO A 60 19.66 -2.53 -12.14
CA PRO A 60 19.26 -1.96 -13.41
C PRO A 60 18.39 -0.69 -13.28
N ASN A 61 18.63 0.28 -14.18
CA ASN A 61 17.95 1.59 -14.16
C ASN A 61 16.42 1.50 -14.20
N ASP A 62 15.88 0.53 -14.94
CA ASP A 62 14.44 0.32 -15.07
C ASP A 62 13.81 -0.18 -13.75
N LEU A 63 14.49 -1.07 -13.03
CA LEU A 63 14.05 -1.56 -11.71
C LEU A 63 14.10 -0.42 -10.67
N ARG A 64 15.18 0.37 -10.68
CA ARG A 64 15.26 1.57 -9.84
C ARG A 64 14.15 2.58 -10.13
N ARG A 65 13.82 2.81 -11.41
CA ARG A 65 12.71 3.71 -11.79
C ARG A 65 11.37 3.20 -11.29
N ARG A 66 11.10 1.90 -11.41
CA ARG A 66 9.86 1.27 -10.91
C ARG A 66 9.77 1.35 -9.40
N ALA A 67 10.86 1.09 -8.66
CA ALA A 67 10.91 1.27 -7.21
C ALA A 67 10.64 2.71 -6.79
N ARG A 68 11.24 3.70 -7.49
CA ARG A 68 10.98 5.13 -7.25
C ARG A 68 9.52 5.54 -7.46
N ALA A 69 8.78 4.85 -8.33
CA ALA A 69 7.35 5.08 -8.50
C ALA A 69 6.51 4.61 -7.30
N CYS A 70 7.06 3.73 -6.46
CA CYS A 70 6.43 3.23 -5.23
C CYS A 70 6.89 4.00 -3.96
N THR A 71 7.91 4.84 -4.06
CA THR A 71 8.51 5.58 -2.94
C THR A 71 7.61 6.69 -2.45
N MET A 72 7.53 6.89 -1.13
CA MET A 72 6.92 8.09 -0.56
C MET A 72 7.98 9.21 -0.52
N PRO A 73 7.72 10.40 -1.10
CA PRO A 73 8.68 11.50 -1.04
C PRO A 73 8.97 11.90 0.40
N GLN A 74 10.23 12.17 0.70
CA GLN A 74 10.74 12.51 2.04
C GLN A 74 10.69 14.00 2.33
N THR A 75 10.49 14.84 1.30
CA THR A 75 10.29 16.28 1.47
C THR A 75 9.10 16.79 0.65
N PRO A 76 8.48 17.92 1.04
CA PRO A 76 7.35 18.47 0.30
C PRO A 76 7.64 18.76 -1.17
N ARG A 77 8.89 19.09 -1.51
CA ARG A 77 9.31 19.49 -2.86
C ARG A 77 9.98 18.38 -3.66
N GLU A 78 10.15 17.19 -3.08
CA GLU A 78 10.85 16.10 -3.75
C GLU A 78 10.14 15.69 -5.05
N GLN A 79 10.96 15.41 -6.08
CA GLN A 79 10.53 14.94 -7.38
C GLN A 79 11.38 13.73 -7.81
N PRO A 80 10.81 12.73 -8.51
CA PRO A 80 9.38 12.58 -8.80
C PRO A 80 8.53 12.35 -7.54
N ARG A 81 7.20 12.60 -7.62
CA ARG A 81 6.27 12.44 -6.48
C ARG A 81 6.03 10.99 -6.03
N GLY A 82 6.55 10.00 -6.76
CA GLY A 82 6.45 8.58 -6.41
C GLY A 82 5.00 8.15 -6.17
N ALA A 83 4.75 7.53 -5.01
CA ALA A 83 3.43 7.03 -4.61
C ALA A 83 2.37 8.14 -4.45
N LEU A 84 2.75 9.42 -4.28
CA LEU A 84 1.80 10.53 -4.28
C LEU A 84 1.34 10.93 -5.69
N GLU A 85 2.10 10.59 -6.74
CA GLU A 85 1.61 10.77 -8.12
C GLU A 85 0.52 9.75 -8.43
N SER A 86 0.72 8.50 -8.01
CA SER A 86 -0.23 7.40 -8.20
C SER A 86 0.08 6.29 -7.20
N LEU A 87 -0.97 5.75 -6.57
CA LEU A 87 -0.84 4.60 -5.68
C LEU A 87 -0.73 3.29 -6.45
N ARG A 88 -1.13 3.24 -7.73
CA ARG A 88 -1.21 2.00 -8.51
C ARG A 88 0.11 1.21 -8.55
N PRO A 89 1.30 1.81 -8.78
CA PRO A 89 2.57 1.08 -8.70
C PRO A 89 2.83 0.50 -7.30
N ALA A 90 2.54 1.27 -6.25
CA ALA A 90 2.71 0.83 -4.86
C ALA A 90 1.74 -0.33 -4.53
N TYR A 91 0.50 -0.29 -4.99
CA TYR A 91 -0.45 -1.40 -4.87
C TYR A 91 -0.02 -2.63 -5.66
N GLY A 92 0.55 -2.46 -6.85
CA GLY A 92 1.15 -3.57 -7.60
C GLY A 92 2.28 -4.24 -6.81
N LEU A 93 3.16 -3.45 -6.18
CA LEU A 93 4.20 -3.98 -5.29
C LEU A 93 3.62 -4.64 -4.03
N LEU A 94 2.58 -4.06 -3.41
CA LEU A 94 1.88 -4.67 -2.28
C LEU A 94 1.32 -6.05 -2.64
N LEU A 95 0.65 -6.17 -3.79
CA LEU A 95 0.14 -7.45 -4.29
C LEU A 95 1.26 -8.46 -4.56
N GLU A 96 2.37 -8.04 -5.17
CA GLU A 96 3.53 -8.92 -5.38
C GLU A 96 4.10 -9.40 -4.03
N THR A 97 4.28 -8.49 -3.07
CA THR A 97 4.76 -8.80 -1.72
C THR A 97 3.82 -9.76 -1.00
N ILE A 98 2.50 -9.55 -1.07
CA ILE A 98 1.50 -10.46 -0.49
C ILE A 98 1.65 -11.87 -1.06
N ALA A 99 1.77 -11.99 -2.39
CA ALA A 99 1.94 -13.29 -3.03
C ALA A 99 3.26 -13.97 -2.62
N VAL A 100 4.37 -13.22 -2.60
CA VAL A 100 5.68 -13.73 -2.16
C VAL A 100 5.62 -14.22 -0.71
N ARG A 101 5.06 -13.42 0.21
CA ARG A 101 4.95 -13.78 1.63
C ARG A 101 4.01 -14.97 1.85
N TRP A 102 2.92 -15.08 1.09
CA TRP A 102 2.03 -16.25 1.11
C TRP A 102 2.80 -17.54 0.77
N HIS A 103 3.52 -17.55 -0.36
CA HIS A 103 4.27 -18.73 -0.80
C HIS A 103 5.41 -19.09 0.16
N ARG A 104 5.99 -18.10 0.84
CA ARG A 104 7.00 -18.31 1.88
C ARG A 104 6.43 -18.71 3.24
N ARG A 105 5.10 -18.75 3.40
CA ARG A 105 4.38 -18.98 4.67
C ARG A 105 4.70 -17.93 5.74
N GLU A 106 4.98 -16.71 5.31
CA GLU A 106 5.29 -15.56 6.19
C GLU A 106 4.02 -14.73 6.42
N LEU A 107 3.07 -15.31 7.16
CA LEU A 107 1.70 -14.79 7.20
C LEU A 107 1.54 -13.51 8.04
N SER A 108 2.37 -13.31 9.06
CA SER A 108 2.38 -12.06 9.84
C SER A 108 2.74 -10.83 8.97
N PRO A 109 3.89 -10.78 8.27
CA PRO A 109 4.19 -9.66 7.37
C PRO A 109 3.25 -9.60 6.14
N MET A 110 2.68 -10.72 5.69
CA MET A 110 1.65 -10.70 4.65
C MET A 110 0.38 -9.96 5.11
N VAL A 111 -0.12 -10.27 6.30
CA VAL A 111 -1.30 -9.60 6.88
C VAL A 111 -1.01 -8.12 7.16
N ALA A 112 0.22 -7.77 7.55
CA ALA A 112 0.64 -6.37 7.66
C ALA A 112 0.55 -5.63 6.31
N ALA A 113 1.00 -6.25 5.21
CA ALA A 113 0.87 -5.67 3.87
C ALA A 113 -0.60 -5.49 3.44
N ILE A 114 -1.48 -6.45 3.75
CA ILE A 114 -2.92 -6.34 3.50
C ILE A 114 -3.53 -5.17 4.30
N HIS A 115 -3.08 -4.99 5.55
CA HIS A 115 -3.55 -3.89 6.36
C HIS A 115 -3.12 -2.53 5.81
N ILE A 116 -1.85 -2.37 5.41
CA ILE A 116 -1.38 -1.14 4.73
C ILE A 116 -2.22 -0.88 3.48
N ALA A 117 -2.48 -1.92 2.68
CA ALA A 117 -3.33 -1.79 1.50
C ALA A 117 -4.75 -1.34 1.85
N SER A 118 -5.29 -1.73 3.02
CA SER A 118 -6.63 -1.29 3.46
C SER A 118 -6.68 0.18 3.89
N GLU A 119 -5.62 0.67 4.55
CA GLU A 119 -5.53 2.05 5.05
C GLU A 119 -5.54 3.07 3.90
N TYR A 120 -4.85 2.74 2.80
CA TYR A 120 -4.72 3.63 1.64
C TYR A 120 -5.77 3.42 0.54
N LEU A 121 -6.63 2.40 0.68
CA LEU A 121 -7.58 2.02 -0.36
C LEU A 121 -8.57 3.15 -0.70
N PRO A 122 -9.01 3.98 0.27
CA PRO A 122 -9.75 5.19 -0.03
C PRO A 122 -9.03 6.14 -1.00
N LEU A 123 -7.73 6.41 -0.82
CA LEU A 123 -7.01 7.31 -1.71
C LEU A 123 -6.89 6.74 -3.12
N LEU A 124 -6.76 5.42 -3.26
CA LEU A 124 -6.82 4.76 -4.55
C LEU A 124 -8.19 4.97 -5.23
N ALA A 125 -9.29 4.98 -4.47
CA ALA A 125 -10.61 5.32 -4.99
C ALA A 125 -10.72 6.79 -5.42
N PHE A 126 -10.08 7.71 -4.71
CA PHE A 126 -10.08 9.13 -5.05
C PHE A 126 -9.16 9.49 -6.23
N GLU A 127 -8.16 8.66 -6.54
CA GLU A 127 -7.13 8.95 -7.56
C GLU A 127 -7.70 9.41 -8.93
N PRO A 128 -8.75 8.79 -9.51
CA PRO A 128 -9.33 9.24 -10.79
C PRO A 128 -9.94 10.64 -10.76
N LEU A 129 -10.30 11.15 -9.58
CA LEU A 129 -10.86 12.49 -9.40
C LEU A 129 -9.78 13.52 -9.08
N LEU A 130 -8.82 13.15 -8.23
CA LEU A 130 -7.71 14.02 -7.81
C LEU A 130 -6.62 14.15 -8.89
N GLY A 131 -6.46 13.14 -9.74
CA GLY A 131 -5.31 13.00 -10.65
C GLY A 131 -3.99 12.80 -9.91
N ASN A 132 -4.06 12.39 -8.64
CA ASN A 132 -2.94 12.09 -7.75
C ASN A 132 -3.43 11.23 -6.57
N ALA A 133 -2.51 10.77 -5.74
CA ALA A 133 -2.79 9.85 -4.64
C ALA A 133 -2.90 10.55 -3.27
N GLY A 134 -3.58 11.70 -3.25
CA GLY A 134 -3.74 12.50 -2.04
C GLY A 134 -2.46 13.24 -1.63
N ASP A 135 -1.81 13.87 -2.60
CA ASP A 135 -0.65 14.73 -2.40
C ASP A 135 -1.08 16.00 -1.64
N PRO A 136 -0.53 16.26 -0.43
CA PRO A 136 -0.86 17.45 0.34
C PRO A 136 -0.63 18.78 -0.38
N ALA A 137 0.25 18.81 -1.39
CA ALA A 137 0.50 20.01 -2.19
C ALA A 137 -0.54 20.24 -3.31
N ARG A 138 -1.43 19.28 -3.57
CA ARG A 138 -2.34 19.26 -4.74
C ARG A 138 -3.80 19.05 -4.35
N TRP A 139 -4.17 19.30 -3.09
CA TRP A 139 -5.56 19.22 -2.66
C TRP A 139 -6.45 20.24 -3.41
N PRO A 140 -7.67 19.85 -3.80
CA PRO A 140 -8.61 20.78 -4.43
C PRO A 140 -9.06 21.83 -3.41
N GLN A 141 -9.13 23.09 -3.85
CA GLN A 141 -9.57 24.22 -3.01
C GLN A 141 -10.96 24.01 -2.41
N GLY A 142 -11.81 23.22 -3.07
CA GLY A 142 -13.16 22.89 -2.60
C GLY A 142 -13.20 22.19 -1.24
N LEU A 143 -12.13 21.50 -0.82
CA LEU A 143 -12.05 20.93 0.52
C LEU A 143 -12.10 22.00 1.62
N SER A 144 -11.65 23.21 1.34
CA SER A 144 -11.62 24.34 2.28
C SER A 144 -12.57 25.47 1.87
N ALA A 145 -13.57 25.18 1.03
CA ALA A 145 -14.59 26.14 0.64
C ALA A 145 -15.45 26.59 1.84
N GLU A 146 -16.14 27.73 1.69
CA GLU A 146 -17.10 28.20 2.69
C GLU A 146 -18.15 27.12 2.98
N GLY A 147 -18.45 26.92 4.27
CA GLY A 147 -19.33 25.86 4.74
C GLY A 147 -18.68 24.48 4.88
N SER A 148 -17.41 24.30 4.47
CA SER A 148 -16.71 23.04 4.63
C SER A 148 -16.24 22.87 6.08
N ARG A 149 -16.48 21.68 6.64
CA ARG A 149 -15.98 21.28 7.95
C ARG A 149 -14.65 20.51 7.86
N PHE A 150 -14.17 20.24 6.65
CA PHE A 150 -12.94 19.48 6.44
C PHE A 150 -11.73 20.30 6.94
N GLY A 151 -11.02 19.76 7.92
CA GLY A 151 -9.92 20.46 8.59
C GLY A 151 -10.34 21.43 9.69
N VAL A 152 -11.63 21.51 10.05
CA VAL A 152 -12.11 22.28 11.21
C VAL A 152 -12.01 21.42 12.46
N ILE A 153 -11.19 21.86 13.43
CA ILE A 153 -10.98 21.13 14.68
C ILE A 153 -12.06 21.51 15.70
N GLY A 154 -12.66 20.51 16.34
CA GLY A 154 -13.63 20.69 17.42
C GLY A 154 -15.07 20.84 16.95
N ASP A 155 -15.32 20.74 15.64
CA ASP A 155 -16.67 20.71 15.09
C ASP A 155 -17.36 19.41 15.53
N ARG A 156 -18.49 19.56 16.23
CA ARG A 156 -19.26 18.44 16.80
C ARG A 156 -20.30 17.88 15.84
N GLU A 157 -20.60 18.61 14.77
CA GLU A 157 -21.50 18.18 13.71
C GLU A 157 -20.76 17.46 12.57
N CYS A 158 -19.42 17.49 12.59
CA CYS A 158 -18.57 16.68 11.72
C CYS A 158 -18.47 15.25 12.27
N ASP A 159 -18.65 14.25 11.39
CA ASP A 159 -18.53 12.83 11.76
C ASP A 159 -17.08 12.35 11.92
N HIS A 160 -16.10 13.17 11.54
CA HIS A 160 -14.70 12.88 11.81
C HIS A 160 -14.43 12.88 13.32
N THR A 161 -13.72 11.86 13.77
CA THR A 161 -13.13 11.81 15.11
C THR A 161 -12.15 12.97 15.32
N LYS A 162 -11.81 13.27 16.58
CA LYS A 162 -10.82 14.33 16.88
C LYS A 162 -9.46 14.08 16.22
N SER A 163 -9.03 12.83 16.13
CA SER A 163 -7.79 12.43 15.45
C SER A 163 -7.88 12.70 13.95
N GLU A 164 -8.98 12.31 13.31
CA GLU A 164 -9.20 12.58 11.88
C GLU A 164 -9.28 14.08 11.61
N GLN A 165 -10.02 14.85 12.42
CA GLN A 165 -10.07 16.32 12.30
C GLN A 165 -8.67 16.96 12.37
N SER A 166 -7.81 16.47 13.26
CA SER A 166 -6.41 16.91 13.36
C SER A 166 -5.59 16.54 12.12
N ALA A 167 -5.75 15.31 11.61
CA ALA A 167 -5.08 14.84 10.40
C ALA A 167 -5.50 15.61 9.14
N VAL A 168 -6.82 15.82 8.95
CA VAL A 168 -7.34 16.59 7.82
C VAL A 168 -7.10 18.10 7.96
N ASN A 169 -6.91 18.62 9.17
CA ASN A 169 -6.42 19.99 9.33
C ASN A 169 -4.95 20.10 8.89
N ARG A 170 -4.11 19.16 9.33
CA ARG A 170 -2.67 19.19 9.04
C ARG A 170 -2.37 18.94 7.56
N THR A 171 -3.10 18.06 6.88
CA THR A 171 -2.88 17.79 5.45
C THR A 171 -3.03 19.02 4.57
N LEU A 172 -3.89 19.98 4.95
CA LEU A 172 -4.10 21.21 4.19
C LEU A 172 -2.93 22.21 4.27
N ARG A 173 -1.97 22.00 5.17
CA ARG A 173 -0.84 22.91 5.40
C ARG A 173 0.53 22.25 5.38
N VAL A 174 0.61 20.92 5.50
CA VAL A 174 1.88 20.20 5.65
C VAL A 174 2.83 20.38 4.47
N ALA A 175 2.32 20.71 3.28
CA ALA A 175 3.16 21.04 2.12
C ALA A 175 4.06 22.27 2.35
N GLY A 176 3.73 23.14 3.32
CA GLY A 176 4.56 24.26 3.76
C GLY A 176 5.47 23.96 4.96
N GLU A 177 5.38 22.75 5.56
CA GLU A 177 6.21 22.36 6.71
C GLU A 177 7.63 21.95 6.25
N PRO A 178 8.64 22.01 7.15
CA PRO A 178 9.95 21.41 6.92
C PRO A 178 9.89 19.88 6.71
N ALA A 179 10.98 19.29 6.21
CA ALA A 179 11.07 17.85 5.94
C ALA A 179 10.77 16.94 7.17
N GLU A 180 11.09 17.40 8.38
CA GLU A 180 10.71 16.70 9.62
C GLU A 180 9.19 16.65 9.80
N GLY A 181 8.50 17.80 9.66
CA GLY A 181 7.05 17.87 9.77
C GLY A 181 6.35 17.03 8.71
N TRP A 182 6.84 17.10 7.47
CA TRP A 182 6.39 16.26 6.36
C TRP A 182 6.46 14.76 6.69
N ARG A 183 7.63 14.26 7.09
CA ARG A 183 7.80 12.84 7.46
C ARG A 183 6.93 12.45 8.65
N ALA A 184 6.85 13.29 9.69
CA ALA A 184 5.98 13.04 10.84
C ALA A 184 4.49 13.01 10.49
N TYR A 185 4.07 13.68 9.41
CA TYR A 185 2.70 13.59 8.89
C TYR A 185 2.45 12.26 8.17
N PHE A 186 3.37 11.83 7.31
CA PHE A 186 3.24 10.54 6.62
C PHE A 186 3.26 9.35 7.59
N ASP A 187 4.14 9.39 8.59
CA ASP A 187 4.26 8.36 9.63
C ASP A 187 2.94 8.17 10.43
N ARG A 188 2.19 9.24 10.68
CA ARG A 188 1.13 9.22 11.72
C ARG A 188 -0.27 9.56 11.24
N GLN A 189 -0.41 10.25 10.11
CA GLN A 189 -1.66 10.95 9.77
C GLN A 189 -2.13 10.79 8.34
N HIS A 190 -1.27 10.49 7.35
CA HIS A 190 -1.71 10.41 5.95
C HIS A 190 -2.75 9.31 5.71
N SER A 191 -2.59 8.13 6.33
CA SER A 191 -3.62 7.07 6.30
C SER A 191 -4.95 7.48 6.94
N GLN A 192 -4.93 8.31 7.98
CA GLN A 192 -6.18 8.81 8.60
C GLN A 192 -6.92 9.75 7.65
N VAL A 193 -6.21 10.52 6.82
CA VAL A 193 -6.82 11.38 5.80
C VAL A 193 -7.54 10.55 4.73
N ALA A 194 -6.99 9.38 4.36
CA ALA A 194 -7.63 8.46 3.44
C ALA A 194 -9.03 8.05 3.94
N GLY A 195 -9.11 7.54 5.18
CA GLY A 195 -10.38 7.19 5.83
C GLY A 195 -11.33 8.37 5.96
N ALA A 196 -10.82 9.54 6.39
CA ALA A 196 -11.62 10.75 6.56
C ALA A 196 -12.26 11.23 5.23
N LEU A 197 -11.53 11.16 4.11
CA LEU A 197 -12.06 11.49 2.78
C LEU A 197 -13.17 10.52 2.35
N ALA A 198 -12.98 9.21 2.56
CA ALA A 198 -14.03 8.24 2.29
C ALA A 198 -15.28 8.48 3.15
N THR A 199 -15.11 8.85 4.43
CA THR A 199 -16.23 9.24 5.29
C THR A 199 -16.97 10.45 4.74
N CYS A 200 -16.26 11.48 4.26
CA CYS A 200 -16.90 12.67 3.68
C CYS A 200 -17.81 12.36 2.50
N VAL A 201 -17.44 11.40 1.64
CA VAL A 201 -18.22 11.08 0.42
C VAL A 201 -19.24 9.95 0.61
N ALA A 202 -18.98 9.00 1.51
CA ALA A 202 -19.78 7.77 1.61
C ALA A 202 -20.47 7.55 2.97
N GLY A 203 -19.98 8.18 4.05
CA GLY A 203 -20.38 7.86 5.43
C GLY A 203 -20.95 9.02 6.24
N CYS A 204 -20.80 10.27 5.79
CA CYS A 204 -21.19 11.43 6.57
C CYS A 204 -22.71 11.60 6.65
N ARG A 205 -23.23 11.66 7.87
CA ARG A 205 -24.66 11.83 8.21
C ARG A 205 -25.14 13.27 8.05
N THR A 206 -24.23 14.23 8.19
CA THR A 206 -24.50 15.65 8.02
C THR A 206 -23.50 16.24 7.01
N PRO A 207 -23.69 15.97 5.70
CA PRO A 207 -22.76 16.43 4.68
C PRO A 207 -22.58 17.95 4.70
N CYS A 208 -21.35 18.39 4.48
CA CYS A 208 -20.99 19.81 4.31
C CYS A 208 -20.42 20.02 2.90
N THR A 209 -20.02 21.26 2.58
CA THR A 209 -19.58 21.62 1.21
C THR A 209 -18.22 21.02 0.80
N ALA A 210 -17.55 20.27 1.68
CA ALA A 210 -16.23 19.69 1.43
C ALA A 210 -16.12 18.87 0.14
N MET A 211 -17.21 18.22 -0.28
CA MET A 211 -17.24 17.38 -1.49
C MET A 211 -17.88 18.09 -2.70
N ASP A 212 -18.24 19.37 -2.60
CA ASP A 212 -18.98 20.11 -3.64
C ASP A 212 -18.20 20.42 -4.90
N TRP A 213 -16.88 20.27 -4.86
CA TRP A 213 -16.03 20.31 -6.04
C TRP A 213 -16.16 19.05 -6.92
N VAL A 214 -16.79 17.98 -6.42
CA VAL A 214 -17.08 16.76 -7.19
C VAL A 214 -18.49 16.83 -7.74
N ALA A 215 -18.62 16.73 -9.07
CA ALA A 215 -19.90 16.67 -9.77
C ALA A 215 -20.79 15.52 -9.22
N PRO A 216 -22.11 15.70 -9.07
CA PRO A 216 -22.99 14.73 -8.42
C PRO A 216 -22.87 13.29 -8.96
N GLU A 217 -22.81 13.13 -10.28
CA GLU A 217 -22.74 11.82 -10.94
C GLU A 217 -21.42 11.10 -10.61
N ARG A 218 -20.31 11.87 -10.58
CA ARG A 218 -18.99 11.33 -10.21
C ARG A 218 -18.89 11.06 -8.70
N ARG A 219 -19.68 11.78 -7.89
CA ARG A 219 -19.72 11.61 -6.43
C ARG A 219 -20.39 10.31 -6.04
N GLU A 220 -21.46 9.91 -6.74
CA GLU A 220 -22.16 8.64 -6.47
C GLU A 220 -21.28 7.41 -6.76
N ASP A 221 -20.60 7.41 -7.91
CA ASP A 221 -19.60 6.38 -8.24
C ASP A 221 -18.48 6.32 -7.18
N LEU A 222 -17.88 7.48 -6.85
CA LEU A 222 -16.86 7.55 -5.81
C LEU A 222 -17.38 7.07 -4.46
N ALA A 223 -18.59 7.44 -4.06
CA ALA A 223 -19.19 7.03 -2.80
C ALA A 223 -19.32 5.50 -2.72
N THR A 224 -19.66 4.84 -3.82
CA THR A 224 -19.73 3.37 -3.90
C THR A 224 -18.35 2.74 -3.69
N ARG A 225 -17.33 3.21 -4.43
CA ARG A 225 -15.95 2.71 -4.32
C ARG A 225 -15.34 2.99 -2.95
N ALA A 226 -15.57 4.17 -2.38
CA ALA A 226 -15.14 4.55 -1.04
C ALA A 226 -15.83 3.71 0.05
N ARG A 227 -17.13 3.40 -0.09
CA ARG A 227 -17.84 2.51 0.84
C ARG A 227 -17.26 1.09 0.82
N VAL A 228 -16.90 0.58 -0.35
CA VAL A 228 -16.21 -0.71 -0.48
C VAL A 228 -14.83 -0.66 0.19
N ALA A 229 -14.07 0.42 0.00
CA ALA A 229 -12.77 0.59 0.65
C ALA A 229 -12.88 0.58 2.19
N LEU A 230 -13.84 1.34 2.75
CA LEU A 230 -14.13 1.34 4.18
C LEU A 230 -14.58 -0.04 4.68
N THR A 231 -15.45 -0.70 3.91
CA THR A 231 -15.91 -2.06 4.25
C THR A 231 -14.75 -3.05 4.26
N PHE A 232 -13.82 -2.97 3.30
CA PHE A 232 -12.63 -3.82 3.23
C PHE A 232 -11.76 -3.70 4.48
N ALA A 233 -11.50 -2.47 4.95
CA ALA A 233 -10.74 -2.22 6.17
C ALA A 233 -11.36 -2.86 7.42
N ASP A 234 -12.68 -3.05 7.41
CA ASP A 234 -13.44 -3.68 8.50
C ASP A 234 -13.63 -5.20 8.36
N THR A 235 -13.09 -5.81 7.30
CA THR A 235 -13.26 -7.24 7.07
C THR A 235 -12.49 -8.12 8.06
N PRO A 236 -12.92 -9.38 8.27
CA PRO A 236 -12.17 -10.35 9.07
C PRO A 236 -10.71 -10.53 8.62
N LEU A 237 -10.41 -10.45 7.32
CA LEU A 237 -9.05 -10.58 6.80
C LEU A 237 -8.13 -9.48 7.33
N VAL A 238 -8.55 -8.21 7.25
CA VAL A 238 -7.75 -7.07 7.73
C VAL A 238 -7.61 -7.11 9.26
N ARG A 239 -8.65 -7.58 9.96
CA ARG A 239 -8.63 -7.74 11.42
C ARG A 239 -7.67 -8.80 11.92
N LEU A 240 -7.19 -9.72 11.07
CA LEU A 240 -6.15 -10.68 11.46
C LEU A 240 -4.88 -10.00 11.98
N ARG A 241 -4.56 -8.77 11.55
CA ARG A 241 -3.43 -7.98 12.09
C ARG A 241 -3.55 -7.80 13.60
N HIS A 242 -4.79 -7.64 14.08
CA HIS A 242 -5.11 -7.37 15.47
C HIS A 242 -5.57 -8.62 16.22
N ALA A 243 -5.66 -9.79 15.56
CA ALA A 243 -6.20 -11.03 16.13
C ALA A 243 -5.28 -11.73 17.15
N ALA A 244 -4.22 -11.05 17.61
CA ALA A 244 -3.59 -11.35 18.90
C ALA A 244 -3.99 -10.31 19.97
N PRO A 245 -5.13 -10.47 20.68
CA PRO A 245 -5.27 -9.76 21.94
C PRO A 245 -5.74 -10.57 23.16
N VAL A 246 -6.32 -11.78 23.08
CA VAL A 246 -6.65 -12.59 24.28
C VAL A 246 -6.95 -14.05 23.92
N GLY A 247 -6.16 -14.99 24.45
CA GLY A 247 -6.36 -16.43 24.28
C GLY A 247 -5.06 -17.20 24.46
N HIS A 248 -4.18 -17.20 23.44
CA HIS A 248 -2.93 -17.97 23.44
C HIS A 248 -1.72 -17.23 22.80
N GLY A 249 -1.67 -15.90 22.96
CA GLY A 249 -0.45 -15.06 23.02
C GLY A 249 0.56 -14.96 21.86
N PHE A 250 0.63 -15.93 20.94
CA PHE A 250 1.72 -16.03 19.96
C PHE A 250 1.28 -16.53 18.57
N GLY A 251 -0.03 -16.58 18.30
CA GLY A 251 -0.57 -17.13 17.06
C GLY A 251 -0.25 -16.25 15.85
N VAL A 252 0.68 -16.69 15.00
CA VAL A 252 0.71 -16.28 13.59
C VAL A 252 -0.44 -17.01 12.91
N PRO A 253 -1.32 -16.32 12.15
CA PRO A 253 -2.44 -16.98 11.53
C PRO A 253 -1.96 -18.09 10.58
N SER A 254 -2.65 -19.21 10.53
CA SER A 254 -2.37 -20.29 9.57
C SER A 254 -2.88 -19.93 8.18
N PRO A 255 -2.40 -20.60 7.11
CA PRO A 255 -2.94 -20.40 5.76
C PRO A 255 -4.47 -20.63 5.70
N GLU A 256 -4.97 -21.62 6.42
CA GLU A 256 -6.39 -21.96 6.50
C GLU A 256 -7.17 -20.83 7.18
N GLU A 257 -6.69 -20.30 8.30
CA GLU A 257 -7.32 -19.17 9.01
C GLU A 257 -7.39 -17.92 8.12
N VAL A 258 -6.34 -17.64 7.34
CA VAL A 258 -6.33 -16.54 6.36
C VAL A 258 -7.38 -16.78 5.28
N LEU A 259 -7.46 -17.97 4.69
CA LEU A 259 -8.41 -18.27 3.62
C LEU A 259 -9.86 -18.22 4.11
N GLU A 260 -10.14 -18.74 5.30
CA GLU A 260 -11.46 -18.62 5.91
C GLU A 260 -11.84 -17.16 6.19
N ALA A 261 -10.90 -16.38 6.73
CA ALA A 261 -11.12 -14.95 6.93
C ALA A 261 -11.36 -14.24 5.60
N TRP A 262 -10.63 -14.58 4.54
CA TRP A 262 -10.82 -14.02 3.21
C TRP A 262 -12.18 -14.40 2.61
N GLN A 263 -12.61 -15.66 2.74
CA GLN A 263 -13.93 -16.11 2.27
C GLN A 263 -15.07 -15.33 2.95
N ARG A 264 -15.00 -15.14 4.28
CA ARG A 264 -15.97 -14.30 5.00
C ARG A 264 -15.92 -12.84 4.56
N SER A 265 -14.72 -12.33 4.27
CA SER A 265 -14.51 -10.98 3.76
C SER A 265 -15.16 -10.78 2.39
N ARG A 266 -14.96 -11.72 1.46
CA ARG A 266 -15.60 -11.72 0.12
C ARG A 266 -17.12 -11.65 0.23
N ALA A 267 -17.73 -12.46 1.10
CA ALA A 267 -19.19 -12.45 1.31
C ALA A 267 -19.73 -11.12 1.88
N ILE A 268 -18.91 -10.39 2.66
CA ILE A 268 -19.28 -9.06 3.16
C ILE A 268 -19.18 -8.02 2.03
N LEU A 269 -18.14 -8.12 1.20
CA LEU A 269 -17.83 -7.17 0.13
C LEU A 269 -18.77 -7.30 -1.08
N SER A 270 -19.18 -8.52 -1.43
CA SER A 270 -19.96 -8.84 -2.64
C SER A 270 -21.41 -8.34 -2.65
N LYS A 271 -21.74 -7.36 -1.79
CA LYS A 271 -23.08 -6.79 -1.66
C LYS A 271 -23.39 -5.70 -2.71
N ASN A 272 -22.40 -5.32 -3.51
CA ASN A 272 -22.53 -4.37 -4.61
C ASN A 272 -21.54 -4.72 -5.72
N GLU A 273 -21.72 -4.15 -6.92
CA GLU A 273 -20.93 -4.48 -8.12
C GLU A 273 -19.42 -4.28 -7.93
N VAL A 274 -18.99 -3.18 -7.29
CA VAL A 274 -17.56 -2.91 -7.05
C VAL A 274 -16.96 -3.94 -6.09
N GLY A 275 -17.67 -4.29 -5.02
CA GLY A 275 -17.20 -5.26 -4.04
C GLY A 275 -17.32 -6.72 -4.51
N ASP A 276 -18.22 -7.01 -5.44
CA ASP A 276 -18.40 -8.33 -6.05
C ASP A 276 -17.18 -8.78 -6.87
N GLU A 277 -16.36 -7.84 -7.32
CA GLU A 277 -15.06 -8.11 -7.95
C GLU A 277 -14.10 -8.89 -7.04
N ALA A 278 -14.28 -8.82 -5.71
CA ALA A 278 -13.57 -9.69 -4.77
C ALA A 278 -13.92 -11.18 -4.95
N THR A 279 -14.98 -11.52 -5.68
CA THR A 279 -15.40 -12.91 -5.93
C THR A 279 -14.73 -13.54 -7.15
N ARG A 280 -13.88 -12.81 -7.89
CA ARG A 280 -13.15 -13.39 -9.02
C ARG A 280 -12.16 -14.48 -8.60
N GLU A 281 -12.00 -15.47 -9.46
CA GLU A 281 -10.98 -16.51 -9.34
C GLU A 281 -9.84 -16.20 -10.33
N ASP A 282 -8.98 -15.27 -9.95
CA ASP A 282 -7.92 -14.69 -10.79
C ASP A 282 -6.54 -15.37 -10.63
N GLY A 283 -6.48 -16.49 -9.91
CA GLY A 283 -5.26 -17.26 -9.66
C GLY A 283 -4.31 -16.62 -8.64
N PHE A 284 -4.68 -15.48 -8.04
CA PHE A 284 -3.93 -14.88 -6.94
C PHE A 284 -4.11 -15.72 -5.65
N PRO A 285 -3.11 -15.78 -4.74
CA PRO A 285 -3.23 -16.54 -3.49
C PRO A 285 -4.44 -16.21 -2.62
N LEU A 286 -4.92 -14.97 -2.69
CA LEU A 286 -6.20 -14.52 -2.17
C LEU A 286 -7.09 -14.17 -3.37
N PRO A 287 -7.83 -15.14 -3.94
CA PRO A 287 -8.52 -14.94 -5.21
C PRO A 287 -9.42 -13.71 -5.18
N GLY A 288 -9.34 -12.89 -6.23
CA GLY A 288 -10.18 -11.70 -6.41
C GLY A 288 -9.63 -10.46 -5.71
N LEU A 289 -8.56 -10.55 -4.92
CA LEU A 289 -7.98 -9.37 -4.26
C LEU A 289 -7.43 -8.33 -5.26
N PRO A 290 -6.63 -8.70 -6.29
CA PRO A 290 -6.24 -7.76 -7.36
C PRO A 290 -7.45 -7.16 -8.10
N SER A 291 -8.47 -7.99 -8.33
CA SER A 291 -9.71 -7.58 -9.01
C SER A 291 -10.47 -6.53 -8.19
N LEU A 292 -10.62 -6.73 -6.87
CA LEU A 292 -11.18 -5.76 -5.94
C LEU A 292 -10.42 -4.43 -5.96
N PHE A 293 -9.09 -4.47 -5.85
CA PHE A 293 -8.29 -3.24 -5.87
C PHE A 293 -8.41 -2.49 -7.20
N SER A 294 -8.45 -3.22 -8.32
CA SER A 294 -8.68 -2.63 -9.64
C SER A 294 -10.07 -1.98 -9.76
N ALA A 295 -11.09 -2.63 -9.21
CA ALA A 295 -12.46 -2.10 -9.20
C ALA A 295 -12.57 -0.82 -8.38
N VAL A 296 -11.98 -0.79 -7.18
CA VAL A 296 -11.95 0.41 -6.33
C VAL A 296 -11.16 1.55 -7.00
N ALA A 297 -10.05 1.23 -7.66
CA ALA A 297 -9.24 2.19 -8.40
C ALA A 297 -9.92 2.74 -9.67
N ALA A 298 -11.00 2.09 -10.14
CA ALA A 298 -11.56 2.28 -11.48
C ALA A 298 -10.51 2.18 -12.61
N ALA A 299 -9.47 1.37 -12.40
CA ALA A 299 -8.35 1.16 -13.31
C ALA A 299 -7.64 -0.15 -13.00
N PRO A 300 -6.95 -0.79 -13.96
CA PRO A 300 -6.18 -2.01 -13.69
C PRO A 300 -5.07 -1.77 -12.65
N VAL A 301 -5.02 -2.63 -11.63
CA VAL A 301 -3.97 -2.69 -10.61
C VAL A 301 -3.49 -4.14 -10.47
N PRO A 302 -2.76 -4.67 -11.47
CA PRO A 302 -2.23 -6.02 -11.39
C PRO A 302 -1.05 -6.10 -10.39
N PRO A 303 -0.73 -7.31 -9.89
CA PRO A 303 0.53 -7.53 -9.18
C PRO A 303 1.72 -7.08 -10.03
N SER A 304 2.69 -6.44 -9.39
CA SER A 304 3.97 -6.09 -10.02
C SER A 304 4.83 -7.34 -10.23
N THR A 305 5.92 -7.17 -10.96
CA THR A 305 7.00 -8.16 -11.16
C THR A 305 8.34 -7.66 -10.63
N LEU A 306 8.36 -6.61 -9.81
CA LEU A 306 9.57 -5.90 -9.42
C LEU A 306 10.49 -6.79 -8.59
N LEU A 307 9.96 -7.51 -7.60
CA LEU A 307 10.74 -8.47 -6.82
C LEU A 307 11.19 -9.65 -7.69
N THR A 308 10.32 -10.11 -8.58
CA THR A 308 10.62 -11.20 -9.54
C THR A 308 11.78 -10.83 -10.48
N ASP A 309 11.79 -9.59 -10.98
CA ASP A 309 12.80 -9.09 -11.91
C ASP A 309 14.13 -8.84 -11.18
N ILE A 310 14.10 -8.40 -9.93
CA ILE A 310 15.28 -8.33 -9.05
C ILE A 310 15.87 -9.72 -8.83
N THR A 311 15.05 -10.70 -8.48
CA THR A 311 15.46 -12.10 -8.35
C THR A 311 16.08 -12.62 -9.64
N THR A 312 15.49 -12.31 -10.80
CA THR A 312 16.01 -12.70 -12.11
C THR A 312 17.38 -12.07 -12.38
N HIS A 313 17.58 -10.81 -12.00
CA HIS A 313 18.87 -10.13 -12.10
C HIS A 313 19.91 -10.76 -11.16
N LEU A 314 19.56 -11.03 -9.91
CA LEU A 314 20.44 -11.71 -8.96
C LEU A 314 20.90 -13.09 -9.46
N VAL A 315 19.99 -13.89 -10.01
CA VAL A 315 20.34 -15.21 -10.57
C VAL A 315 21.32 -15.08 -11.74
N LYS A 316 21.24 -14.00 -12.54
CA LYS A 316 22.21 -13.73 -13.60
C LYS A 316 23.58 -13.39 -13.03
N LEU A 317 23.64 -12.53 -12.00
CA LEU A 317 24.90 -12.20 -11.32
C LEU A 317 25.54 -13.45 -10.69
N LEU A 318 24.73 -14.27 -10.01
CA LEU A 318 25.13 -15.54 -9.42
C LEU A 318 25.47 -16.64 -10.42
N ARG A 319 25.44 -16.41 -11.72
CA ARG A 319 25.84 -17.40 -12.74
C ARG A 319 27.00 -16.94 -13.61
N ARG A 320 27.53 -15.74 -13.38
CA ARG A 320 28.73 -15.22 -14.07
C ARG A 320 29.99 -15.85 -13.51
#